data_AF-A0A6C0EEA2-F1
#
_entry.id   AF-A0A6C0EEA2-F1
#
_cell.length_a   1.000
_cell.length_b   1.000
_cell.length_c   1.000
_cell.angle_alpha   90.00
_cell.angle_beta   90.00
_cell.angle_gamma   90.00
#
_symmetry.space_group_name_H-M   'P 1'
#
loop_
_entity.id
_entity.type
_entity.pdbx_description
1 polymer ?
#
loop_
_entity_poly.entity_id
_entity_poly.type
_entity_poly.pdbx_seq_one_letter_code
_entity_poly.pdbx_strand_id
1 'polypeptide(L)'
;MNICGDFNYSIETKNEDTEHSEETEYNEQEFIKKNNVLFITNYDSFKQYRHLYTNEQIINNICYIDENNLIIQYAFFKKFGNKTNYNIITQHIVNNINNILRQYELINVHFSLYKMDLFDLEKHYDFLMCICKLMQSAYPDKLNKFNIYQPPFIYSKIYSIISTFIDKSTRSKIKMVE
;
A
#
# COMPACT_ATOMS: atom_id res chain seq x y z
N MET A 1 8.40 -12.57 18.70
CA MET A 1 9.18 -11.63 17.86
C MET A 1 8.33 -10.37 17.74
N ASN A 2 8.77 -9.27 18.34
CA ASN A 2 7.96 -8.05 18.49
C ASN A 2 7.97 -7.32 17.13
N ILE A 3 6.88 -7.41 16.35
CA ILE A 3 6.79 -6.81 15.01
C ILE A 3 6.71 -5.27 15.10
N CYS A 4 6.30 -4.74 16.26
CA CYS A 4 6.22 -3.31 16.54
C CYS A 4 7.28 -2.88 17.57
N GLY A 5 8.57 -3.03 17.26
CA GLY A 5 9.62 -2.39 18.07
C GLY A 5 9.47 -0.87 18.05
N ASP A 6 9.92 -0.18 19.10
CA ASP A 6 9.86 1.28 19.21
C ASP A 6 10.60 1.93 18.03
N PHE A 7 9.84 2.46 17.06
CA PHE A 7 10.39 3.08 15.87
C PHE A 7 10.76 4.54 16.17
N ASN A 8 12.05 4.81 16.39
CA ASN A 8 12.60 6.16 16.33
C ASN A 8 12.97 6.47 14.87
N TYR A 9 12.28 7.43 14.24
CA TYR A 9 12.51 7.84 12.86
C TYR A 9 13.45 9.05 12.82
N SER A 10 14.65 8.87 12.26
CA SER A 10 15.59 9.95 11.90
C SER A 10 15.61 10.16 10.37
N ILE A 11 15.73 11.41 9.96
CA ILE A 11 15.64 11.88 8.57
C ILE A 11 17.04 11.91 7.96
N GLU A 12 17.28 11.15 6.90
CA GLU A 12 18.44 11.34 6.01
C GLU A 12 17.97 11.31 4.55
N THR A 13 18.45 12.29 3.77
CA THR A 13 18.15 12.46 2.34
C THR A 13 19.37 12.14 1.51
N LYS A 14 19.20 11.33 0.46
CA LYS A 14 20.14 11.25 -0.68
C LYS A 14 19.36 11.13 -1.98
N ASN A 15 19.81 11.87 -2.99
CA ASN A 15 19.36 11.85 -4.38
C ASN A 15 20.48 11.25 -5.22
N GLU A 16 20.18 10.32 -6.13
CA GLU A 16 21.01 10.05 -7.32
C GLU A 16 20.10 9.65 -8.51
N ASP A 17 20.39 10.26 -9.65
CA ASP A 17 19.77 10.08 -10.98
C ASP A 17 20.50 9.00 -11.78
N THR A 18 19.82 8.23 -12.65
CA THR A 18 20.44 7.72 -13.90
C THR A 18 19.43 7.28 -14.98
N GLU A 19 19.87 7.45 -16.24
CA GLU A 19 19.16 7.41 -17.53
C GLU A 19 18.78 6.02 -18.11
N HIS A 20 17.93 6.11 -19.14
CA HIS A 20 17.21 5.12 -19.95
C HIS A 20 18.04 4.28 -20.95
N SER A 21 17.48 3.12 -21.33
CA SER A 21 17.70 2.44 -22.62
C SER A 21 16.38 1.89 -23.18
N GLU A 22 16.13 2.12 -24.47
CA GLU A 22 14.88 1.87 -25.19
C GLU A 22 14.68 0.40 -25.62
N GLU A 23 13.58 -0.22 -25.20
CA GLU A 23 12.95 -1.39 -25.83
C GLU A 23 11.45 -1.11 -26.01
N THR A 24 10.89 -1.57 -27.12
CA THR A 24 9.53 -1.28 -27.63
C THR A 24 8.47 -1.13 -26.54
N GLU A 25 8.14 0.14 -26.26
CA GLU A 25 7.29 0.56 -25.15
C GLU A 25 5.82 0.26 -25.48
N TYR A 26 5.31 -0.85 -24.97
CA TYR A 26 3.88 -0.96 -24.71
C TYR A 26 3.51 0.24 -23.83
N ASN A 27 2.73 1.18 -24.37
CA ASN A 27 2.41 2.43 -23.69
C ASN A 27 1.45 2.18 -22.53
N GLU A 28 1.99 1.64 -21.45
CA GLU A 28 1.32 1.32 -20.19
C GLU A 28 0.65 2.58 -19.63
N GLN A 29 1.28 3.75 -19.83
CA GLN A 29 0.73 5.05 -19.45
C GLN A 29 -0.56 5.40 -20.23
N GLU A 30 -0.64 5.06 -21.52
CA GLU A 30 -1.83 5.29 -22.35
C GLU A 30 -2.94 4.27 -22.04
N PHE A 31 -2.61 3.04 -21.67
CA PHE A 31 -3.59 2.05 -21.18
C PHE A 31 -4.17 2.42 -19.80
N ILE A 32 -3.32 2.91 -18.88
CA ILE A 32 -3.71 3.42 -17.55
C ILE A 32 -4.60 4.67 -17.70
N LYS A 33 -4.20 5.61 -18.56
CA LYS A 33 -5.00 6.82 -18.88
C LYS A 33 -6.37 6.49 -19.48
N LYS A 34 -6.45 5.45 -20.33
CA LYS A 34 -7.69 5.11 -21.04
C LYS A 34 -8.69 4.34 -20.17
N ASN A 35 -8.24 3.71 -19.07
CA ASN A 35 -9.07 2.85 -18.23
C ASN A 35 -9.27 3.34 -16.79
N ASN A 36 -8.75 4.52 -16.40
CA ASN A 36 -8.88 5.05 -15.02
C ASN A 36 -8.44 4.04 -13.94
N VAL A 37 -7.52 3.13 -14.27
CA VAL A 37 -7.17 2.07 -13.32
C VAL A 37 -6.07 2.60 -12.42
N LEU A 38 -6.49 3.02 -11.23
CA LEU A 38 -5.61 3.38 -10.12
C LEU A 38 -4.66 2.25 -9.69
N PHE A 39 -4.87 1.03 -10.20
CA PHE A 39 -4.12 -0.16 -9.83
C PHE A 39 -3.48 -0.81 -11.05
N ILE A 40 -2.30 -1.37 -10.84
CA ILE A 40 -1.60 -2.14 -11.87
C ILE A 40 -2.39 -3.44 -12.08
N THR A 41 -3.14 -3.49 -13.18
CA THR A 41 -3.94 -4.67 -13.56
C THR A 41 -3.07 -5.84 -13.98
N ASN A 42 -1.78 -5.62 -14.21
CA ASN A 42 -0.87 -6.59 -14.77
C ASN A 42 -0.25 -7.55 -13.76
N TYR A 43 -0.95 -7.82 -12.64
CA TYR A 43 -0.46 -8.70 -11.60
C TYR A 43 -0.09 -10.11 -12.12
N ASP A 44 -0.84 -10.63 -13.09
CA ASP A 44 -0.57 -11.95 -13.65
C ASP A 44 0.73 -11.96 -14.49
N SER A 45 1.04 -10.91 -15.25
CA SER A 45 2.36 -10.81 -15.89
C SER A 45 3.47 -10.50 -14.90
N PHE A 46 3.24 -9.67 -13.88
CA PHE A 46 4.21 -9.50 -12.78
C PHE A 46 4.56 -10.86 -12.16
N LYS A 47 3.56 -11.71 -11.92
CA LYS A 47 3.77 -13.07 -11.41
C LYS A 47 4.63 -13.91 -12.35
N GLN A 48 4.42 -13.81 -13.66
CA GLN A 48 5.21 -14.53 -14.67
C GLN A 48 6.66 -14.03 -14.75
N TYR A 49 6.86 -12.71 -14.66
CA TYR A 49 8.15 -12.06 -14.91
C TYR A 49 8.83 -11.54 -13.63
N ARG A 50 8.41 -12.00 -12.45
CA ARG A 50 8.89 -11.50 -11.14
C ARG A 50 10.41 -11.45 -10.98
N HIS A 51 11.13 -12.34 -11.67
CA HIS A 51 12.58 -12.47 -11.59
C HIS A 51 13.31 -11.32 -12.30
N LEU A 52 12.59 -10.54 -13.11
CA LEU A 52 13.09 -9.35 -13.79
C LEU A 52 12.96 -8.09 -12.93
N TYR A 53 12.22 -8.15 -11.82
CA TYR A 53 12.00 -6.99 -10.95
C TYR A 53 13.00 -6.97 -9.80
N THR A 54 13.55 -5.79 -9.54
CA THR A 54 14.33 -5.54 -8.32
C THR A 54 13.41 -5.48 -7.10
N ASN A 55 13.97 -5.69 -5.90
CA ASN A 55 13.20 -5.56 -4.66
C ASN A 55 12.56 -4.16 -4.52
N GLU A 56 13.27 -3.12 -4.96
CA GLU A 56 12.78 -1.74 -4.95
C GLU A 56 11.56 -1.56 -5.86
N GLN A 57 11.63 -2.06 -7.10
CA GLN A 57 10.49 -2.03 -8.02
C GLN A 57 9.28 -2.78 -7.44
N ILE A 58 9.50 -3.91 -6.76
CA ILE A 58 8.42 -4.64 -6.08
C ILE A 58 7.81 -3.79 -4.96
N ILE A 59 8.64 -3.16 -4.13
CA ILE A 59 8.19 -2.30 -3.02
C ILE A 59 7.41 -1.09 -3.53
N ASN A 60 7.87 -0.45 -4.60
CA ASN A 60 7.18 0.66 -5.27
C ASN A 60 5.81 0.22 -5.81
N ASN A 61 5.69 -1.02 -6.31
CA ASN A 61 4.41 -1.56 -6.75
C ASN A 61 3.46 -1.91 -5.58
N ILE A 62 3.99 -2.21 -4.38
CA ILE A 62 3.16 -2.43 -3.19
C ILE A 62 2.48 -1.13 -2.76
N CYS A 63 3.21 -0.01 -2.76
CA CYS A 63 2.71 1.27 -2.29
C CYS A 63 3.40 2.43 -3.02
N TYR A 64 2.62 3.33 -3.61
CA TYR A 64 3.13 4.51 -4.31
C TYR A 64 2.22 5.72 -4.12
N ILE A 65 2.70 6.89 -4.56
CA ILE A 65 2.04 8.18 -4.43
C ILE A 65 1.52 8.63 -5.78
N ASP A 66 0.31 9.19 -5.80
CA ASP A 66 -0.24 9.99 -6.90
C ASP A 66 -0.89 11.24 -6.31
N GLU A 67 -0.24 12.40 -6.40
CA GLU A 67 -0.64 13.62 -5.68
C GLU A 67 -0.79 13.40 -4.16
N ASN A 68 -1.99 13.62 -3.61
CA ASN A 68 -2.32 13.34 -2.20
C ASN A 68 -2.89 11.93 -1.97
N ASN A 69 -2.78 11.07 -2.97
CA ASN A 69 -3.28 9.71 -2.96
C ASN A 69 -2.15 8.75 -2.61
N LEU A 70 -2.33 7.98 -1.54
CA LEU A 70 -1.52 6.83 -1.21
C LEU A 70 -2.19 5.58 -1.79
N ILE A 71 -1.57 4.96 -2.79
CA ILE A 71 -2.13 3.81 -3.49
C ILE A 71 -1.41 2.55 -2.99
N ILE A 72 -2.19 1.61 -2.43
CA ILE A 72 -1.70 0.36 -1.85
C ILE A 72 -2.26 -0.82 -2.63
N GLN A 73 -1.39 -1.72 -3.07
CA GLN A 73 -1.75 -2.88 -3.89
C GLN A 73 -1.49 -4.18 -3.14
N TYR A 74 -2.56 -4.79 -2.63
CA TYR A 74 -2.42 -6.02 -1.85
C TYR A 74 -1.85 -7.19 -2.64
N ALA A 75 -2.16 -7.29 -3.94
CA ALA A 75 -1.72 -8.41 -4.76
C ALA A 75 -0.17 -8.54 -4.79
N PHE A 76 0.55 -7.43 -4.87
CA PHE A 76 2.01 -7.38 -4.79
C PHE A 76 2.49 -7.70 -3.38
N PHE A 77 1.86 -7.11 -2.35
CA PHE A 77 2.19 -7.38 -0.96
C PHE A 77 2.06 -8.87 -0.61
N LYS A 78 0.98 -9.54 -1.03
CA LYS A 78 0.69 -10.96 -0.77
C LYS A 78 1.87 -11.88 -1.13
N LYS A 79 2.59 -11.57 -2.20
CA LYS A 79 3.70 -12.40 -2.70
C LYS A 79 5.02 -12.11 -2.04
N PHE A 80 5.27 -10.86 -1.70
CA PHE A 80 6.57 -10.43 -1.20
C PHE A 80 6.59 -10.32 0.32
N GLY A 81 5.53 -9.79 0.91
CA GLY A 81 5.38 -9.53 2.33
C GLY A 81 5.60 -10.80 3.16
N ASN A 82 6.53 -10.70 4.10
CA ASN A 82 6.81 -11.71 5.10
C ASN A 82 7.55 -11.08 6.29
N LYS A 83 7.76 -11.85 7.36
CA LYS A 83 8.33 -11.34 8.62
C LYS A 83 9.72 -10.70 8.46
N THR A 84 10.51 -11.08 7.45
CA THR A 84 11.85 -10.52 7.27
C THR A 84 11.86 -9.17 6.56
N ASN A 85 10.77 -8.81 5.86
CA ASN A 85 10.70 -7.56 5.09
C ASN A 85 9.54 -6.63 5.48
N TYR A 86 8.71 -7.00 6.46
CA TYR A 86 7.66 -6.12 6.97
C TYR A 86 8.18 -4.75 7.41
N ASN A 87 9.34 -4.68 8.07
CA ASN A 87 9.92 -3.39 8.47
C ASN A 87 10.23 -2.49 7.27
N ILE A 88 10.77 -3.07 6.20
CA ILE A 88 11.11 -2.34 4.96
C ILE A 88 9.82 -1.82 4.30
N ILE A 89 8.78 -2.67 4.22
CA ILE A 89 7.48 -2.28 3.66
C ILE A 89 6.82 -1.19 4.50
N THR A 90 6.85 -1.31 5.83
CA THR A 90 6.33 -0.28 6.76
C THR A 90 7.05 1.05 6.55
N GLN A 91 8.39 1.04 6.49
CA GLN A 91 9.19 2.24 6.27
C GLN A 91 8.85 2.89 4.92
N HIS A 92 8.66 2.10 3.88
CA HIS A 92 8.25 2.61 2.57
C HIS A 92 6.89 3.31 2.62
N ILE A 93 5.89 2.69 3.27
CA ILE A 93 4.56 3.29 3.49
C ILE A 93 4.68 4.61 4.27
N VAL A 94 5.44 4.61 5.37
CA VAL A 94 5.70 5.79 6.21
C VAL A 94 6.36 6.92 5.41
N ASN A 95 7.38 6.59 4.62
CA ASN A 95 8.07 7.57 3.76
C ASN A 95 7.10 8.19 2.76
N ASN A 96 6.23 7.38 2.14
CA ASN A 96 5.24 7.89 1.20
C ASN A 96 4.22 8.81 1.88
N ILE A 97 3.73 8.43 3.06
CA ILE A 97 2.83 9.26 3.86
C ILE A 97 3.49 10.59 4.23
N ASN A 98 4.74 10.56 4.71
CA ASN A 98 5.48 11.76 5.07
C ASN A 98 5.71 12.66 3.86
N ASN A 99 5.98 12.08 2.68
CA ASN A 99 6.13 12.84 1.43
C ASN A 99 4.83 13.54 1.03
N ILE A 100 3.68 12.87 1.14
CA ILE A 100 2.37 13.49 0.91
C ILE A 100 2.15 14.62 1.91
N LEU A 101 2.40 14.38 3.20
CA LEU A 101 2.14 15.35 4.28
C LEU A 101 3.06 16.57 4.28
N ARG A 102 4.17 16.55 3.53
CA ARG A 102 4.99 17.74 3.27
C ARG A 102 4.30 18.74 2.35
N GLN A 103 3.39 18.28 1.50
CA GLN A 103 2.75 19.09 0.45
C GLN A 103 1.25 19.27 0.68
N TYR A 104 0.60 18.30 1.34
CA TYR A 104 -0.84 18.27 1.56
C TYR A 104 -1.14 18.07 3.04
N GLU A 105 -2.22 18.68 3.54
CA GLU A 105 -2.59 18.53 4.95
C GLU A 105 -3.19 17.15 5.26
N LEU A 106 -3.90 16.57 4.29
CA LEU A 106 -4.65 15.33 4.42
C LEU A 106 -4.34 14.35 3.29
N ILE A 107 -4.53 13.06 3.57
CA ILE A 107 -4.21 11.94 2.68
C ILE A 107 -5.47 11.22 2.25
N ASN A 108 -5.56 10.89 0.97
CA ASN A 108 -6.51 9.91 0.44
C ASN A 108 -5.82 8.56 0.33
N VAL A 109 -6.36 7.52 0.96
CA VAL A 109 -5.83 6.15 0.83
C VAL A 109 -6.71 5.39 -0.15
N HIS A 110 -6.07 4.68 -1.07
CA HIS A 110 -6.73 3.78 -2.00
C HIS A 110 -6.10 2.41 -1.89
N PHE A 111 -6.86 1.44 -1.41
CA PHE A 111 -6.37 0.11 -1.12
C PHE A 111 -7.10 -0.93 -1.96
N SER A 112 -6.38 -1.56 -2.89
CA SER A 112 -6.91 -2.72 -3.61
C SER A 112 -6.70 -3.98 -2.79
N LEU A 113 -7.79 -4.69 -2.52
CA LEU A 113 -7.81 -6.00 -1.87
C LEU A 113 -7.79 -7.16 -2.88
N TYR A 114 -7.43 -6.89 -4.14
CA TYR A 114 -7.40 -7.88 -5.19
C TYR A 114 -6.59 -9.12 -4.77
N LYS A 115 -7.20 -10.30 -4.96
CA LYS A 115 -6.66 -11.63 -4.60
C LYS A 115 -6.43 -11.87 -3.10
N MET A 116 -6.95 -11.01 -2.21
CA MET A 116 -6.92 -11.30 -0.77
C MET A 116 -7.88 -12.44 -0.43
N ASP A 117 -7.38 -13.42 0.32
CA ASP A 117 -8.17 -14.49 0.90
C ASP A 117 -8.00 -14.54 2.43
N LEU A 118 -8.72 -15.46 3.08
CA LEU A 118 -8.70 -15.59 4.54
C LEU A 118 -7.34 -16.08 5.07
N PHE A 119 -6.64 -16.94 4.33
CA PHE A 119 -5.32 -17.42 4.74
C PHE A 119 -4.30 -16.29 4.74
N ASP A 120 -4.39 -15.39 3.77
CA ASP A 120 -3.52 -14.23 3.76
C ASP A 120 -3.81 -13.30 4.95
N LEU A 121 -5.09 -13.09 5.29
CA LEU A 121 -5.46 -12.30 6.47
C LEU A 121 -4.82 -12.87 7.73
N GLU A 122 -4.95 -14.18 7.95
CA GLU A 122 -4.36 -14.87 9.11
C GLU A 122 -2.83 -14.75 9.12
N LYS A 123 -2.19 -14.98 7.97
CA LYS A 123 -0.73 -14.89 7.81
C LYS A 123 -0.19 -13.49 8.09
N HIS A 124 -0.93 -12.46 7.68
CA HIS A 124 -0.50 -11.06 7.73
C HIS A 124 -1.16 -10.26 8.86
N TYR A 125 -1.94 -10.92 9.73
CA TYR A 125 -2.76 -10.28 10.75
C TYR A 125 -1.97 -9.31 11.65
N ASP A 126 -0.88 -9.79 12.24
CA ASP A 126 -0.06 -8.96 13.15
C ASP A 126 0.56 -7.76 12.44
N PHE A 127 0.92 -7.92 11.15
CA PHE A 127 1.46 -6.83 10.35
C PHE A 127 0.41 -5.77 10.07
N LEU A 128 -0.76 -6.18 9.59
CA LEU A 128 -1.89 -5.26 9.36
C LEU A 128 -2.27 -4.53 10.65
N MET A 129 -2.24 -5.25 11.78
CA MET A 129 -2.46 -4.66 13.10
C MET A 129 -1.44 -3.59 13.45
N CYS A 130 -0.17 -3.87 13.21
CA CYS A 130 0.92 -2.95 13.47
C CYS A 130 0.76 -1.69 12.63
N ILE A 131 0.41 -1.84 11.34
CA ILE A 131 0.12 -0.71 10.45
C ILE A 131 -1.06 0.11 10.98
N CYS A 132 -2.19 -0.50 11.33
CA CYS A 132 -3.33 0.25 11.88
C CYS A 132 -2.96 1.07 13.12
N LYS A 133 -2.22 0.47 14.07
CA LYS A 133 -1.76 1.17 15.28
C LYS A 133 -0.79 2.30 14.96
N LEU A 134 0.18 2.04 14.07
CA LEU A 134 1.14 3.04 13.61
C LEU A 134 0.43 4.23 12.96
N MET A 135 -0.55 3.97 12.09
CA MET A 135 -1.31 5.03 11.43
C MET A 135 -2.08 5.88 12.44
N GLN A 136 -2.71 5.24 13.42
CA GLN A 136 -3.46 5.95 14.45
C GLN A 136 -2.57 6.80 15.37
N SER A 137 -1.39 6.30 15.73
CA SER A 137 -0.49 7.02 16.66
C SER A 137 0.35 8.09 15.98
N ALA A 138 0.93 7.79 14.82
CA ALA A 138 1.85 8.69 14.12
C ALA A 138 1.11 9.73 13.25
N TYR A 139 -0.09 9.42 12.76
CA TYR A 139 -0.83 10.27 11.82
C TYR A 139 -2.29 10.52 12.26
N PRO A 140 -2.52 11.00 13.49
CA PRO A 140 -3.87 11.30 13.96
C PRO A 140 -4.53 12.35 13.06
N ASP A 141 -5.79 12.12 12.70
CA ASP A 141 -6.63 13.02 11.90
C ASP A 141 -6.10 13.39 10.50
N LYS A 142 -5.06 12.71 10.00
CA LYS A 142 -4.49 12.98 8.66
C LYS A 142 -5.21 12.29 7.50
N LEU A 143 -6.08 11.31 7.79
CA LEU A 143 -6.86 10.63 6.77
C LEU A 143 -8.05 11.50 6.32
N ASN A 144 -8.20 11.74 5.02
CA ASN A 144 -9.38 12.33 4.42
C ASN A 144 -10.40 11.25 4.00
N LYS A 145 -9.96 10.32 3.14
CA LYS A 145 -10.78 9.25 2.58
C LYS A 145 -9.98 7.95 2.58
N PHE A 146 -10.67 6.83 2.76
CA PHE A 146 -10.10 5.50 2.58
C PHE A 146 -11.00 4.73 1.63
N ASN A 147 -10.57 4.59 0.38
CA ASN A 147 -11.28 3.85 -0.64
C ASN A 147 -10.74 2.42 -0.72
N ILE A 148 -11.64 1.45 -0.64
CA ILE A 148 -11.35 0.02 -0.74
C ILE A 148 -11.85 -0.48 -2.08
N TYR A 149 -10.95 -1.04 -2.87
CA TYR A 149 -11.22 -1.50 -4.21
C TYR A 149 -11.14 -3.03 -4.27
N GLN A 150 -11.98 -3.60 -5.13
CA GLN A 150 -12.01 -5.05 -5.41
C GLN A 150 -12.08 -5.89 -4.13
N PRO A 151 -12.98 -5.57 -3.18
CA PRO A 151 -13.11 -6.34 -1.95
C PRO A 151 -13.46 -7.80 -2.28
N PRO A 152 -12.74 -8.80 -1.72
CA PRO A 152 -13.13 -10.19 -1.90
C PRO A 152 -14.48 -10.47 -1.23
N PHE A 153 -15.15 -11.57 -1.58
CA PHE A 153 -16.42 -11.95 -0.94
C PHE A 153 -16.31 -12.12 0.58
N ILE A 154 -15.11 -12.39 1.11
CA ILE A 154 -14.80 -12.48 2.54
C ILE A 154 -14.51 -11.13 3.20
N TYR A 155 -14.62 -10.02 2.47
CA TYR A 155 -14.30 -8.68 2.97
C TYR A 155 -15.08 -8.32 4.23
N SER A 156 -16.37 -8.67 4.32
CA SER A 156 -17.17 -8.38 5.52
C SER A 156 -16.54 -9.00 6.79
N LYS A 157 -15.94 -10.18 6.68
CA LYS A 157 -15.20 -10.84 7.78
C LYS A 157 -13.89 -10.11 8.08
N ILE A 158 -13.10 -9.78 7.05
CA ILE A 158 -11.86 -8.99 7.21
C ILE A 158 -12.18 -7.67 7.93
N TYR A 159 -13.17 -6.95 7.42
CA TYR A 159 -13.56 -5.65 7.94
C TYR A 159 -14.04 -5.75 9.39
N SER A 160 -14.84 -6.78 9.73
CA SER A 160 -15.28 -6.97 11.11
C SER A 160 -14.11 -7.07 12.09
N ILE A 161 -13.03 -7.76 11.69
CA ILE A 161 -11.83 -7.93 12.49
C ILE A 161 -11.05 -6.60 12.57
N ILE A 162 -10.71 -6.01 11.42
CA ILE A 162 -9.88 -4.79 11.36
C ILE A 162 -10.59 -3.59 12.01
N SER A 163 -11.91 -3.50 11.88
CA SER A 163 -12.71 -2.39 12.41
C SER A 163 -12.71 -2.27 13.94
N THR A 164 -12.25 -3.30 14.67
CA THR A 164 -12.07 -3.24 16.12
C THR A 164 -10.85 -2.40 16.53
N PHE A 165 -9.95 -2.15 15.60
CA PHE A 165 -8.70 -1.42 15.81
C PHE A 165 -8.69 -0.03 15.16
N ILE A 166 -9.80 0.33 14.53
CA ILE A 166 -9.99 1.61 13.85
C ILE A 166 -11.06 2.39 14.60
N ASP A 167 -10.77 3.65 14.94
CA ASP A 167 -11.70 4.53 15.63
C ASP A 167 -12.92 4.87 14.76
N LYS A 168 -13.98 5.39 15.39
CA LYS A 168 -15.25 5.70 14.70
C LYS A 168 -15.10 6.77 13.62
N SER A 169 -14.24 7.77 13.81
CA SER A 169 -13.99 8.84 12.84
C SER A 169 -13.30 8.29 11.59
N THR A 170 -12.30 7.44 11.78
CA THR A 170 -11.61 6.78 10.67
C THR A 170 -12.54 5.83 9.92
N ARG A 171 -13.39 5.06 10.63
CA ARG A 171 -14.37 4.15 9.99
C ARG A 171 -15.39 4.87 9.10
N SER A 172 -15.80 6.09 9.44
CA SER A 172 -16.75 6.85 8.60
C SER A 172 -16.13 7.35 7.28
N LYS A 173 -14.80 7.36 7.18
CA LYS A 173 -14.04 7.75 5.98
C LYS A 173 -13.80 6.56 5.03
N ILE A 174 -14.10 5.33 5.47
CA ILE A 174 -13.94 4.11 4.67
C ILE A 174 -15.12 3.98 3.70
N LYS A 175 -14.80 3.83 2.41
CA LYS A 175 -15.76 3.62 1.33
C LYS A 175 -15.32 2.45 0.47
N MET A 176 -16.25 1.56 0.15
CA MET A 176 -16.03 0.57 -0.90
C MET A 176 -16.30 1.23 -2.25
N VAL A 177 -15.41 0.97 -3.21
CA VAL A 177 -15.56 1.43 -4.58
C VAL A 177 -15.88 0.21 -5.44
N GLU A 178 -17.06 0.25 -6.06
CA GLU A 178 -17.58 -0.76 -6.98
C GLU A 178 -17.13 -0.50 -8.42
#